data_AF-A0AAW9BU78-F1
#
_entry.id   AF-A0AAW9BU78-F1
#
_cell.length_a   1.000
_cell.length_b   1.000
_cell.length_c   1.000
_cell.angle_alpha   90.00
_cell.angle_beta   90.00
_cell.angle_gamma   90.00
#
_symmetry.space_group_name_H-M   'P 1'
#
loop_
_entity.id
_entity.type
_entity.pdbx_description
1 polymer ?
#
loop_
_entity_poly.entity_id
_entity_poly.type
_entity_poly.pdbx_seq_one_letter_code
_entity_poly.pdbx_strand_id
1 'polypeptide(L)'
;MSYMKAAKACIDLSALQHNLQRVKAQAPESKVMAVVKANGYGHGLRHVAKHANHADAFGVARIEEALQLRACGVVKPILLLEGFYSPGDLPVLVTNNI
;
A
#
# COMPACT_ATOMS: atom_id res chain seq x y z
N MET A 1 -9.84 -8.82 -38.55
CA MET A 1 -9.89 -7.99 -37.33
C MET A 1 -8.48 -7.86 -36.78
N SER A 2 -7.88 -6.68 -36.92
CA SER A 2 -6.58 -6.37 -36.31
C SER A 2 -6.76 -6.34 -34.79
N TYR A 3 -6.11 -7.25 -34.07
CA TYR A 3 -6.03 -7.15 -32.61
C TYR A 3 -5.19 -5.91 -32.28
N MET A 4 -5.81 -4.90 -31.64
CA MET A 4 -5.05 -3.80 -31.05
C MET A 4 -4.08 -4.38 -30.01
N LYS A 5 -2.78 -4.26 -30.29
CA LYS A 5 -1.70 -4.69 -29.38
C LYS A 5 -1.41 -3.55 -28.41
N ALA A 6 -2.19 -3.44 -27.34
CA ALA A 6 -1.99 -2.45 -26.29
C ALA A 6 -0.88 -2.88 -25.31
N ALA A 7 -0.20 -1.90 -24.69
CA ALA A 7 0.76 -2.17 -23.62
C ALA A 7 0.05 -2.78 -22.40
N LYS A 8 0.63 -3.83 -21.82
CA LYS A 8 0.08 -4.55 -20.66
C LYS A 8 1.15 -4.78 -19.61
N ALA A 9 0.83 -4.48 -18.36
CA ALA A 9 1.59 -4.93 -17.19
C ALA A 9 0.86 -6.10 -16.54
N CYS A 10 1.55 -7.23 -16.34
CA CYS A 10 1.03 -8.39 -15.62
C CYS A 10 1.66 -8.41 -14.23
N ILE A 11 0.83 -8.35 -13.20
CA ILE A 11 1.27 -8.31 -11.80
C ILE A 11 1.03 -9.67 -11.17
N ASP A 12 2.10 -10.31 -10.70
CA ASP A 12 2.02 -11.55 -9.94
C ASP A 12 1.86 -11.26 -8.44
N LEU A 13 0.63 -11.42 -7.95
CA LEU A 13 0.30 -11.16 -6.55
C LEU A 13 0.77 -12.29 -5.62
N SER A 14 1.04 -13.48 -6.16
CA SER A 14 1.63 -14.58 -5.38
C SER A 14 3.11 -14.32 -5.07
N ALA A 15 3.84 -13.71 -6.02
CA ALA A 15 5.21 -13.27 -5.80
C ALA A 15 5.29 -12.19 -4.71
N LEU A 16 4.31 -11.27 -4.65
CA LEU A 16 4.23 -10.28 -3.58
C LEU A 16 4.07 -10.94 -2.20
N GLN A 17 3.18 -11.92 -2.08
CA GLN A 17 2.97 -12.66 -0.83
C GLN A 17 4.22 -13.45 -0.42
N HIS A 18 4.88 -14.11 -1.39
CA HIS A 18 6.15 -14.79 -1.18
C HIS A 18 7.20 -13.83 -0.61
N ASN A 19 7.41 -12.67 -1.23
CA ASN A 19 8.41 -11.70 -0.81
C ASN A 19 8.14 -11.19 0.62
N LEU A 20 6.87 -10.91 0.95
CA LEU A 20 6.48 -10.50 2.30
C LEU A 20 6.79 -11.58 3.35
N GLN A 21 6.52 -12.85 3.05
CA GLN A 21 6.86 -13.97 3.93
C GLN A 21 8.38 -14.10 4.12
N ARG A 22 9.17 -13.89 3.05
CA ARG A 22 10.63 -13.93 3.11
C ARG A 22 11.19 -12.84 4.01
N VAL A 23 10.67 -11.61 3.93
CA VAL A 23 11.08 -10.51 4.82
C VAL A 23 10.74 -10.84 6.28
N LYS A 24 9.54 -11.35 6.55
CA LYS A 24 9.13 -11.78 7.91
C LYS A 24 10.02 -12.90 8.45
N ALA A 25 10.38 -13.88 7.63
CA ALA A 25 11.27 -14.96 8.04
C ALA A 25 12.69 -14.48 8.36
N GLN A 26 13.17 -13.44 7.67
CA GLN A 26 14.49 -12.87 7.91
C GLN A 26 14.57 -12.01 9.18
N ALA A 27 13.44 -11.46 9.64
CA ALA A 27 13.33 -10.63 10.82
C ALA A 27 12.06 -10.97 11.63
N PRO A 28 12.02 -12.16 12.28
CA PRO A 28 10.79 -12.70 12.87
C PRO A 28 10.23 -11.86 14.03
N GLU A 29 11.10 -11.15 14.76
CA GLU A 29 10.73 -10.29 15.88
C GLU A 29 10.37 -8.85 15.46
N SER A 30 10.51 -8.52 14.17
CA SER A 30 10.24 -7.20 13.62
C SER A 30 8.86 -7.11 12.99
N LYS A 31 8.17 -5.98 13.21
CA LYS A 31 6.99 -5.62 12.42
C LYS A 31 7.43 -5.24 11.00
N VAL A 32 6.65 -5.67 10.01
CA VAL A 32 6.89 -5.38 8.59
C VAL A 32 5.85 -4.41 8.06
N MET A 33 6.30 -3.25 7.60
CA MET A 33 5.45 -2.27 6.91
C MET A 33 5.54 -2.47 5.40
N ALA A 34 4.40 -2.70 4.75
CA ALA A 34 4.33 -2.72 3.29
C ALA A 34 4.31 -1.29 2.75
N VAL A 35 5.41 -0.85 2.13
CA VAL A 35 5.47 0.46 1.48
C VAL A 35 4.80 0.35 0.10
N VAL A 36 3.70 1.09 -0.07
CA VAL A 36 2.81 1.00 -1.25
C VAL A 36 2.58 2.36 -1.91
N LYS A 37 3.51 3.31 -1.71
CA LYS A 37 3.49 4.63 -2.37
C LYS A 37 3.53 4.53 -3.90
N ALA A 38 3.18 5.62 -4.56
CA ALA A 38 3.12 5.73 -6.01
C ALA A 38 2.29 4.59 -6.64
N ASN A 39 1.07 4.39 -6.14
CA ASN A 39 0.15 3.35 -6.61
C ASN A 39 0.74 1.92 -6.50
N GLY A 40 1.35 1.58 -5.36
CA GLY A 40 2.04 0.31 -5.16
C GLY A 40 3.23 0.15 -6.11
N TYR A 41 4.04 1.20 -6.29
CA TYR A 41 5.13 1.24 -7.28
C TYR A 41 4.65 0.89 -8.70
N GLY A 42 3.44 1.35 -9.07
CA GLY A 42 2.82 1.04 -10.36
C GLY A 42 2.12 -0.33 -10.47
N HIS A 43 2.17 -1.17 -9.42
CA HIS A 43 1.52 -2.50 -9.41
C HIS A 43 0.02 -2.43 -9.06
N GLY A 44 -0.48 -1.25 -8.67
CA GLY A 44 -1.89 -1.02 -8.34
C GLY A 44 -2.15 -1.12 -6.83
N LEU A 45 -2.37 0.03 -6.19
CA LEU A 45 -2.49 0.18 -4.73
C LEU A 45 -3.50 -0.81 -4.12
N ARG A 46 -4.72 -0.86 -4.66
CA ARG A 46 -5.79 -1.72 -4.15
C ARG A 46 -5.45 -3.21 -4.22
N HIS A 47 -4.88 -3.65 -5.35
CA HIS A 47 -4.53 -5.06 -5.55
C HIS A 47 -3.38 -5.46 -4.63
N VAL A 48 -2.36 -4.62 -4.54
CA VAL A 48 -1.22 -4.80 -3.65
C VAL A 48 -1.66 -4.84 -2.18
N ALA A 49 -2.45 -3.86 -1.73
CA ALA A 49 -2.90 -3.78 -0.34
C ALA A 49 -3.72 -5.02 0.09
N LYS A 50 -4.59 -5.53 -0.80
CA LYS A 50 -5.37 -6.74 -0.55
C LYS A 50 -4.48 -7.99 -0.35
N HIS A 51 -3.35 -8.08 -1.07
CA HIS A 51 -2.46 -9.24 -1.03
C HIS A 51 -1.31 -9.09 -0.03
N ALA A 52 -1.00 -7.87 0.41
CA ALA A 52 -0.09 -7.57 1.51
C ALA A 52 -0.79 -7.67 2.90
N ASN A 53 -1.85 -8.48 3.01
CA ASN A 53 -2.65 -8.63 4.23
C ASN A 53 -1.88 -9.21 5.43
N HIS A 54 -0.66 -9.73 5.25
CA HIS A 54 0.19 -10.17 6.35
C HIS A 54 1.15 -9.07 6.84
N ALA A 55 1.22 -7.91 6.18
CA ALA A 55 2.01 -6.78 6.64
C ALA A 55 1.39 -6.19 7.91
N ASP A 56 2.20 -5.69 8.83
CA ASP A 56 1.72 -5.19 10.12
C ASP A 56 1.24 -3.73 10.02
N ALA A 57 1.70 -3.00 9.01
CA ALA A 57 1.30 -1.64 8.67
C ALA A 57 1.48 -1.37 7.16
N PHE A 58 0.99 -0.22 6.69
CA PHE A 58 1.23 0.28 5.33
C PHE A 58 1.95 1.63 5.36
N GLY A 59 2.85 1.87 4.40
CA GLY A 59 3.51 3.16 4.21
C GLY A 59 3.13 3.76 2.86
N VAL A 60 2.69 5.02 2.85
CA VAL A 60 2.35 5.77 1.63
C VAL A 60 3.01 7.14 1.64
N ALA A 61 3.08 7.79 0.48
CA ALA A 61 3.70 9.11 0.39
C ALA A 61 2.71 10.24 0.69
N ARG A 62 1.44 10.06 0.33
CA ARG A 62 0.42 11.14 0.40
C ARG A 62 -0.90 10.70 1.01
N ILE A 63 -1.68 11.67 1.47
CA ILE A 63 -2.97 11.49 2.13
C ILE A 63 -3.96 10.77 1.20
N GLU A 64 -3.97 11.07 -0.10
CA GLU A 64 -4.90 10.45 -1.05
C GLU A 64 -4.69 8.94 -1.14
N GLU A 65 -3.45 8.47 -1.05
CA GLU A 65 -3.13 7.04 -1.04
C GLU A 65 -3.62 6.39 0.27
N ALA A 66 -3.44 7.07 1.40
CA ALA A 66 -3.91 6.59 2.70
C ALA A 66 -5.45 6.47 2.74
N LEU A 67 -6.15 7.48 2.21
CA LEU A 67 -7.61 7.46 2.09
C LEU A 67 -8.10 6.36 1.13
N GLN A 68 -7.38 6.11 0.03
CA GLN A 68 -7.69 4.99 -0.85
C GLN A 68 -7.53 3.64 -0.13
N LEU A 69 -6.51 3.47 0.71
CA LEU A 69 -6.36 2.26 1.53
C LEU A 69 -7.51 2.10 2.52
N ARG A 70 -7.94 3.18 3.20
CA ARG A 70 -9.10 3.17 4.10
C ARG A 70 -10.38 2.81 3.35
N ALA A 71 -10.63 3.41 2.19
CA ALA A 71 -11.76 3.09 1.33
C ALA A 71 -11.75 1.63 0.83
N CYS A 72 -10.57 1.00 0.75
CA CYS A 72 -10.42 -0.42 0.43
C CYS A 72 -10.60 -1.35 1.64
N GLY A 73 -10.92 -0.81 2.84
CA GLY A 73 -11.13 -1.59 4.05
C GLY A 73 -9.87 -1.91 4.84
N VAL A 74 -8.75 -1.23 4.57
CA VAL A 74 -7.53 -1.40 5.38
C VAL A 74 -7.76 -0.79 6.76
N VAL A 75 -7.75 -1.64 7.79
CA VAL A 75 -7.87 -1.24 9.20
C VAL A 75 -6.51 -1.11 9.90
N LYS A 76 -5.43 -1.58 9.28
CA LYS A 76 -4.08 -1.54 9.85
C LYS A 76 -3.51 -0.13 9.89
N PRO A 77 -2.51 0.15 10.74
CA PRO A 77 -1.82 1.43 10.75
C PRO A 77 -1.32 1.82 9.37
N ILE A 78 -1.50 3.10 9.02
CA ILE A 78 -0.96 3.68 7.79
C ILE A 78 -0.01 4.80 8.23
N LEU A 79 1.22 4.78 7.73
CA LEU A 79 2.21 5.84 7.95
C LEU A 79 2.28 6.71 6.69
N LEU A 80 2.14 8.02 6.86
CA LEU A 80 2.56 9.01 5.88
C LEU A 80 4.08 9.21 6.00
N LEU A 81 4.83 8.71 5.03
CA LEU A 81 6.29 8.68 5.08
C LEU A 81 6.92 10.08 5.11
N GLU A 82 6.25 11.06 4.51
CA GLU A 82 6.71 12.46 4.42
C GLU A 82 5.88 13.39 5.33
N GLY A 83 4.96 12.84 6.12
CA GLY A 83 4.00 13.62 6.91
C GLY A 83 2.90 14.26 6.06
N PHE A 84 2.38 15.38 6.54
CA PHE A 84 1.37 16.21 5.86
C PHE A 84 1.98 17.55 5.46
N TYR A 85 1.42 18.20 4.45
CA TYR A 85 2.00 19.44 3.90
C TYR A 85 1.27 20.71 4.36
N SER A 86 0.05 20.58 4.92
CA SER A 86 -0.74 21.71 5.42
C SER A 86 -1.38 21.39 6.77
N PRO A 87 -1.45 22.34 7.73
CA PRO A 87 -2.23 22.17 8.96
C PRO A 87 -3.71 21.83 8.69
N GLY A 88 -4.26 22.24 7.53
CA GLY A 88 -5.61 21.90 7.11
C GLY A 88 -5.84 20.41 6.84
N ASP A 89 -4.77 19.62 6.76
CA ASP A 89 -4.83 18.16 6.58
C ASP A 89 -5.13 17.43 7.90
N LEU A 90 -4.83 18.04 9.06
CA LEU A 90 -4.97 17.39 10.36
C LEU A 90 -6.38 16.83 10.64
N PRO A 91 -7.49 17.55 10.35
CA PRO A 91 -8.83 17.01 10.58
C PRO A 91 -9.12 15.72 9.79
N VAL A 92 -8.63 15.61 8.54
CA VAL A 92 -8.86 14.41 7.72
C VAL A 92 -8.00 13.24 8.22
N LEU A 93 -6.79 13.50 8.70
CA LEU A 93 -5.91 12.47 9.28
C LEU A 93 -6.51 11.88 10.56
N VAL A 94 -6.96 12.73 11.48
CA VAL A 94 -7.62 12.32 12.72
C VAL A 94 -8.90 11.53 12.43
N THR A 95 -9.74 12.01 11.51
CA THR A 95 -11.01 11.33 11.16
C THR A 95 -10.78 9.92 10.60
N ASN A 96 -9.66 9.71 9.89
CA ASN A 96 -9.35 8.44 9.23
C ASN A 96 -8.32 7.58 10.00
N ASN A 97 -7.93 7.98 11.21
CA ASN A 97 -6.87 7.33 12.00
C ASN A 97 -5.59 7.09 11.17
N ILE A 98 -5.08 8.15 10.54
CA ILE A 98 -3.80 8.16 9.80
C ILE A 98 -2.79 9.00 10.56
#